data_AF-A0A2V5ZSN9-F1
#
_entry.id   AF-A0A2V5ZSN9-F1
#
_cell.length_a   1.000
_cell.length_b   1.000
_cell.length_c   1.000
_cell.angle_alpha   90.00
_cell.angle_beta   90.00
_cell.angle_gamma   90.00
#
_symmetry.space_group_name_H-M   'P 1'
#
loop_
_entity.id
_entity.type
_entity.pdbx_description
1 polymer ?
#
loop_
_entity_poly.entity_id
_entity_poly.type
_entity_poly.pdbx_seq_one_letter_code
_entity_poly.pdbx_strand_id
1 'polypeptide(L)'
;MPAYIIVEIEILDPVGYEEYKKLASASVEKYGGKYVVRGGKTEVLEGNWQPKRIVVLQFESAQRAKEWLNCGEYREPRKQT
;
A
#
# COMPACT_ATOMS: atom_id res chain seq x y z
N MET A 1 1.46 17.26 9.92
CA MET A 1 2.43 16.93 8.84
C MET A 1 1.98 15.64 8.18
N PRO A 2 2.03 15.56 6.83
CA PRO A 2 1.64 14.36 6.12
C PRO A 2 2.54 13.17 6.49
N ALA A 3 1.97 11.97 6.48
CA ALA A 3 2.68 10.72 6.71
C ALA A 3 2.58 9.82 5.49
N TYR A 4 3.60 8.97 5.30
CA TYR A 4 3.68 8.08 4.16
C TYR A 4 3.80 6.63 4.61
N ILE A 5 3.05 5.76 3.97
CA ILE A 5 3.23 4.31 4.08
C ILE A 5 3.84 3.84 2.76
N ILE A 6 4.96 3.14 2.86
CA ILE A 6 5.68 2.57 1.72
C ILE A 6 5.60 1.06 1.85
N VAL A 7 5.10 0.40 0.82
CA VAL A 7 4.92 -1.05 0.78
C VAL A 7 5.57 -1.59 -0.49
N GLU A 8 6.44 -2.57 -0.32
CA GLU A 8 6.88 -3.44 -1.39
C GLU A 8 5.99 -4.69 -1.41
N ILE A 9 5.43 -4.99 -2.58
CA ILE A 9 4.52 -6.10 -2.79
C ILE A 9 5.14 -7.07 -3.77
N GLU A 10 5.17 -8.34 -3.39
CA GLU A 10 5.33 -9.46 -4.30
C GLU A 10 3.95 -10.04 -4.64
N ILE A 11 3.66 -10.22 -5.92
CA ILE A 11 2.38 -10.79 -6.36
C ILE A 11 2.63 -12.27 -6.64
N LEU A 12 2.24 -13.13 -5.70
CA LEU A 12 2.31 -14.58 -5.84
C LEU A 12 1.05 -15.17 -6.52
N ASP A 13 -0.12 -14.58 -6.23
CA ASP A 13 -1.39 -14.92 -6.87
C ASP A 13 -2.03 -13.67 -7.52
N PRO A 14 -1.95 -13.53 -8.85
CA PRO A 14 -2.52 -12.39 -9.57
C PRO A 14 -4.05 -12.28 -9.41
N VAL A 15 -4.77 -13.39 -9.23
CA VAL A 15 -6.24 -13.38 -9.16
C VAL A 15 -6.69 -12.87 -7.80
N GLY A 16 -6.18 -13.45 -6.71
CA GLY A 16 -6.45 -12.95 -5.36
C GLY A 16 -5.96 -11.52 -5.15
N TYR A 17 -4.85 -11.13 -5.81
CA TYR A 17 -4.34 -9.77 -5.74
C TYR A 17 -5.30 -8.73 -6.33
N GLU A 18 -6.04 -9.03 -7.39
CA GLU A 18 -7.00 -8.08 -7.97
C GLU A 18 -8.18 -7.81 -7.02
N GLU A 19 -8.65 -8.81 -6.28
CA GLU A 19 -9.68 -8.65 -5.25
C GLU A 19 -9.14 -7.85 -4.05
N TYR A 20 -7.95 -8.22 -3.56
CA TYR A 20 -7.22 -7.48 -2.52
C TYR A 20 -7.09 -6.00 -2.91
N LYS A 21 -6.69 -5.72 -4.15
CA LYS A 21 -6.46 -4.36 -4.66
C LYS A 21 -7.73 -3.51 -4.57
N LYS A 22 -8.91 -4.07 -4.84
CA LYS A 22 -10.20 -3.35 -4.74
C LYS A 22 -10.52 -3.02 -3.29
N LEU A 23 -10.42 -4.00 -2.39
CA LEU A 23 -10.69 -3.82 -0.95
C LEU A 23 -9.71 -2.83 -0.31
N ALA A 24 -8.42 -2.95 -0.64
CA ALA A 24 -7.39 -2.04 -0.17
C ALA A 24 -7.65 -0.60 -0.65
N SER A 25 -8.08 -0.40 -1.90
CA SER A 25 -8.39 0.95 -2.40
C SER A 25 -9.51 1.62 -1.61
N ALA A 26 -10.62 0.90 -1.44
CA ALA A 26 -11.78 1.42 -0.72
C ALA A 26 -11.42 1.77 0.73
N SER A 27 -10.62 0.94 1.41
CA SER A 27 -10.16 1.24 2.77
C SER A 27 -9.21 2.45 2.81
N VAL A 28 -8.27 2.59 1.86
CA VAL A 28 -7.38 3.75 1.79
C VAL A 28 -8.19 5.05 1.66
N GLU A 29 -9.15 5.08 0.74
CA GLU A 29 -10.01 6.25 0.51
C GLU A 29 -10.85 6.58 1.76
N LYS A 30 -11.42 5.57 2.42
CA LYS A 30 -12.22 5.74 3.66
C LYS A 30 -11.44 6.41 4.78
N TYR A 31 -10.14 6.16 4.89
CA TYR A 31 -9.28 6.74 5.92
C TYR A 31 -8.57 8.03 5.47
N GLY A 32 -8.93 8.57 4.31
CA GLY A 32 -8.36 9.81 3.76
C GLY A 32 -6.95 9.64 3.19
N GLY A 33 -6.55 8.40 2.90
CA GLY A 33 -5.29 8.09 2.24
C GLY A 33 -5.35 8.37 0.74
N LYS A 34 -4.20 8.71 0.16
CA LYS A 34 -4.03 8.99 -1.27
C LYS A 34 -2.91 8.14 -1.84
N TYR A 35 -3.12 7.53 -3.01
CA TYR A 35 -2.05 6.84 -3.74
C TYR A 35 -1.13 7.86 -4.41
N VAL A 36 0.14 7.87 -4.00
CA VAL A 36 1.22 8.65 -4.65
C VAL A 36 1.93 7.77 -5.69
N VAL A 37 2.16 6.51 -5.35
CA VAL A 37 2.73 5.49 -6.25
C VAL A 37 1.90 4.22 -6.11
N ARG A 38 1.61 3.54 -7.22
CA ARG A 38 0.76 2.33 -7.22
C ARG A 38 1.26 1.23 -8.17
N GLY A 39 2.55 0.89 -8.07
CA GLY A 39 3.20 -0.09 -8.93
C GLY A 39 3.54 0.45 -10.33
N GLY A 40 3.96 1.71 -10.40
CA GLY A 40 4.54 2.27 -11.62
C GLY A 40 5.95 1.72 -11.89
N LYS A 41 6.53 2.08 -13.06
CA LYS A 41 7.91 1.76 -13.40
C LYS A 41 8.84 2.26 -12.28
N THR A 42 9.65 1.35 -11.75
CA THR A 42 10.60 1.64 -10.67
C THR A 42 12.01 1.44 -11.21
N GLU A 43 12.88 2.41 -10.95
CA GLU A 43 14.29 2.38 -11.36
C GLU A 43 15.17 2.63 -10.14
N VAL A 44 16.21 1.82 -9.99
CA VAL A 44 17.13 1.87 -8.85
C VAL A 44 18.32 2.72 -9.26
N LEU A 45 18.44 3.91 -8.68
CA LEU A 45 19.50 4.85 -9.02
C LEU A 45 20.82 4.52 -8.32
N GLU A 46 20.75 4.00 -7.09
CA GLU A 46 21.92 3.66 -6.27
C GLU A 46 21.65 2.40 -5.46
N GLY A 47 22.71 1.60 -5.24
CA GLY A 47 22.65 0.35 -4.47
C GLY A 47 22.26 -0.88 -5.31
N ASN A 48 21.90 -1.96 -4.61
CA ASN A 48 21.58 -3.26 -5.21
C ASN A 48 20.17 -3.76 -4.87
N TRP A 49 19.27 -2.85 -4.47
CA TRP A 49 17.87 -3.17 -4.23
C TRP A 49 17.24 -3.66 -5.54
N GLN A 50 16.38 -4.69 -5.46
CA GLN A 50 15.63 -5.23 -6.59
C GLN A 50 14.15 -5.16 -6.26
N PRO A 51 13.55 -3.95 -6.27
CA PRO A 51 12.17 -3.77 -5.88
C PRO A 51 11.25 -4.53 -6.83
N LYS A 52 10.27 -5.23 -6.26
CA LYS A 52 9.15 -5.79 -7.03
C LYS A 52 8.15 -4.68 -7.33
N ARG A 53 7.01 -4.65 -6.64
CA ARG A 53 5.99 -3.62 -6.83
C ARG A 53 5.98 -2.65 -5.65
N ILE A 54 6.25 -1.38 -5.91
CA ILE A 54 6.20 -0.34 -4.87
C ILE A 54 4.85 0.37 -4.86
N VAL A 55 4.27 0.52 -3.67
CA VAL A 55 3.08 1.32 -3.40
C VAL A 55 3.42 2.34 -2.33
N VAL A 56 3.08 3.60 -2.58
CA VAL A 56 3.25 4.71 -1.63
C VAL A 56 1.90 5.35 -1.39
N LEU A 57 1.49 5.41 -0.13
CA LEU A 57 0.27 6.04 0.34
C LEU A 57 0.61 7.28 1.15
N GLN A 58 -0.09 8.38 0.92
CA GLN A 58 -0.01 9.60 1.70
C GLN A 58 -1.25 9.74 2.57
N PHE A 59 -1.05 10.07 3.85
CA PHE A 59 -2.10 10.46 4.78
C PHE A 59 -1.83 11.85 5.33
N GLU A 60 -2.87 12.54 5.79
CA GLU A 60 -2.79 13.86 6.44
C GLU A 60 -1.87 13.87 7.67
N SER A 61 -1.84 12.76 8.41
CA SER A 61 -1.07 12.61 9.64
C SER A 61 -0.65 11.16 9.89
N ALA A 62 0.39 10.98 10.71
CA ALA A 62 0.84 9.65 11.14
C ALA A 62 -0.23 8.90 11.94
N GLN A 63 -1.10 9.63 12.65
CA GLN A 63 -2.22 9.05 13.38
C GLN A 63 -3.23 8.40 12.42
N ARG A 64 -3.63 9.11 11.35
CA ARG A 64 -4.51 8.57 10.30
C ARG A 64 -3.91 7.35 9.60
N ALA A 65 -2.62 7.40 9.29
CA ALA A 65 -1.90 6.28 8.71
C ALA A 65 -1.93 5.03 9.63
N LYS A 66 -1.74 5.21 10.94
CA LYS A 66 -1.81 4.14 11.93
C LYS A 66 -3.24 3.61 12.12
N GLU A 67 -4.25 4.48 12.09
CA GLU A 67 -5.66 4.07 12.17
C GLU A 67 -6.05 3.19 10.99
N TRP A 68 -5.64 3.56 9.77
CA TRP A 68 -5.82 2.73 8.59
C TRP A 68 -5.07 1.41 8.71
N LEU A 69 -3.80 1.42 9.12
CA LEU A 69 -3.01 0.19 9.26
C LEU A 69 -3.60 -0.80 10.27
N ASN A 70 -4.27 -0.29 11.31
CA ASN A 70 -4.87 -1.10 12.37
C ASN A 70 -6.35 -1.41 12.14
N CYS A 71 -6.98 -0.94 11.06
CA CYS A 71 -8.38 -1.23 10.80
C CYS A 71 -8.59 -2.68 10.37
N GLY A 72 -9.69 -3.29 10.82
CA GLY A 72 -10.03 -4.67 10.46
C GLY A 72 -10.17 -4.87 8.95
N GLU A 73 -10.66 -3.85 8.25
CA GLU A 73 -10.87 -3.83 6.80
C GLU A 73 -9.58 -3.99 5.98
N TYR A 74 -8.44 -3.53 6.51
CA TYR A 74 -7.13 -3.70 5.87
C TYR A 74 -6.30 -4.85 6.48
N ARG A 75 -6.50 -5.15 7.78
CA ARG A 75 -5.74 -6.17 8.50
C ARG A 75 -6.03 -7.60 8.03
N GLU A 76 -7.24 -7.87 7.59
CA GLU A 76 -7.66 -9.17 7.03
C GLU A 76 -6.98 -9.44 5.66
N PRO A 77 -7.06 -8.52 4.68
CA PRO A 77 -6.36 -8.64 3.40
C PRO A 77 -4.83 -8.80 3.51
N ARG A 78 -4.19 -8.18 4.51
CA ARG A 78 -2.73 -8.22 4.72
C ARG A 78 -2.18 -9.63 5.00
N LYS A 79 -3.00 -10.58 5.49
CA LYS A 79 -2.52 -11.93 5.85
C LYS A 79 -2.29 -12.86 4.64
N GLN A 80 -2.73 -12.45 3.45
CA GLN A 80 -2.72 -13.30 2.25
C GLN A 80 -1.68 -12.88 1.21
N THR A 81 -0.81 -11.92 1.53
CA THR A 81 0.29 -11.44 0.67
C THR A 81 1.63 -11.85 1.23
#